data_AF-A0A965YS04-F1
#
_entry.id   AF-A0A965YS04-F1
#
_cell.length_a   1.000
_cell.length_b   1.000
_cell.length_c   1.000
_cell.angle_alpha   90.00
_cell.angle_beta   90.00
_cell.angle_gamma   90.00
#
_symmetry.space_group_name_H-M   'P 1'
#
loop_
_entity.id
_entity.type
_entity.pdbx_description
1 polymer ?
#
loop_
_entity_poly.entity_id
_entity_poly.type
_entity_poly.pdbx_seq_one_letter_code
_entity_poly.pdbx_strand_id
1 'polypeptide(L)'
;MRILFCNIAWMDFYKGITDKDTPKGGGSFVDEMQDGNEIYNFLGELISFDDGFLPEDNYCLGFVETKTTNGEKRNQLHIEKIDGCELCVKEESAADVLVVYCATHPSHNFTTVVGWYRNATVFRHYQNIELTQKDGSVYVQTCNAIAKKEDCVLLPSSERSKILKWKVPRKKNGISYGFGRANVWFASEQHENDNLAKYLKELTDRINEYSGENWIDRME
;
A
#
# COMPACT_ATOMS: atom_id res chain seq x y z
N MET A 1 4.86 14.41 -8.85
CA MET A 1 5.37 13.23 -8.10
C MET A 1 4.16 12.33 -7.95
N ARG A 2 4.20 11.13 -8.54
CA ARG A 2 3.06 10.20 -8.49
C ARG A 2 3.02 9.55 -7.12
N ILE A 3 1.95 9.78 -6.37
CA ILE A 3 1.79 9.19 -5.03
C ILE A 3 0.40 8.61 -4.87
N LEU A 4 0.32 7.46 -4.21
CA LEU A 4 -0.94 6.80 -3.87
C LEU A 4 -0.91 6.36 -2.41
N PHE A 5 -1.95 6.71 -1.65
CA PHE A 5 -2.10 6.28 -0.26
C PHE A 5 -3.10 5.12 -0.16
N CYS A 6 -2.70 4.05 0.51
CA CYS A 6 -3.44 2.81 0.69
C CYS A 6 -3.68 2.56 2.19
N ASN A 7 -4.93 2.58 2.63
CA ASN A 7 -5.31 2.26 4.00
C ASN A 7 -5.64 0.78 4.13
N ILE A 8 -4.84 0.08 4.93
CA ILE A 8 -4.87 -1.37 5.16
C ILE A 8 -5.07 -1.66 6.64
N ALA A 9 -5.27 -2.92 7.00
CA ALA A 9 -5.24 -3.35 8.39
C ALA A 9 -3.84 -3.22 9.00
N TRP A 10 -3.74 -3.01 10.31
CA TRP A 10 -2.46 -3.01 11.01
C TRP A 10 -1.96 -4.44 11.19
N MET A 11 -0.72 -4.69 10.77
CA MET A 11 0.09 -5.86 11.15
C MET A 11 1.51 -5.39 11.44
N ASP A 12 2.29 -6.13 12.20
CA ASP A 12 3.68 -5.78 12.49
C ASP A 12 4.60 -6.15 11.32
N PHE A 13 4.39 -7.30 10.66
CA PHE A 13 5.31 -7.84 9.64
C PHE A 13 4.71 -7.94 8.24
N TYR A 14 3.39 -8.15 8.11
CA TYR A 14 2.73 -8.36 6.81
C TYR A 14 3.38 -9.47 5.99
N LYS A 15 3.60 -10.63 6.63
CA LYS A 15 4.18 -11.84 6.03
C LYS A 15 3.33 -13.08 6.33
N GLY A 16 2.01 -12.90 6.37
CA GLY A 16 1.06 -13.92 6.80
C GLY A 16 0.64 -13.78 8.27
N ILE A 17 -0.41 -14.53 8.62
CA ILE A 17 -0.99 -14.55 9.96
C ILE A 17 -0.17 -15.48 10.85
N THR A 18 0.20 -14.99 12.03
CA THR A 18 0.81 -15.79 13.10
C THR A 18 0.12 -15.49 14.43
N ASP A 19 0.39 -16.28 15.47
CA ASP A 19 -0.12 -16.02 16.83
C ASP A 19 0.33 -14.65 17.38
N LYS A 20 1.43 -14.10 16.85
CA LYS A 20 1.99 -12.81 17.26
C LYS A 20 1.55 -11.66 16.37
N ASP A 21 1.22 -11.93 15.10
CA ASP A 21 0.89 -10.92 14.10
C ASP A 21 -0.42 -11.27 13.38
N THR A 22 -1.48 -10.58 13.81
CA THR A 22 -2.82 -10.68 13.25
C THR A 22 -3.33 -9.31 12.84
N PRO A 23 -4.12 -9.20 11.75
CA PRO A 23 -4.71 -7.95 11.31
C PRO A 23 -5.50 -7.25 12.43
N LYS A 24 -5.20 -5.96 12.66
CA LYS A 24 -5.85 -5.11 13.66
C LYS A 24 -6.45 -3.88 13.01
N GLY A 25 -7.77 -3.76 13.10
CA GLY A 25 -8.53 -2.64 12.57
C GLY A 25 -8.61 -2.66 11.04
N GLY A 26 -9.82 -2.55 10.50
CA GLY A 26 -10.04 -2.60 9.04
C GLY A 26 -11.52 -2.71 8.70
N GLY A 27 -12.33 -1.77 9.20
CA GLY A 27 -13.78 -1.84 9.03
C GLY A 27 -14.42 -3.02 9.78
N SER A 28 -15.68 -3.31 9.44
CA SER A 28 -16.56 -4.26 10.13
C SER A 28 -16.42 -5.72 9.67
N PHE A 29 -15.32 -6.10 9.02
CA PHE A 29 -15.14 -7.45 8.51
C PHE A 29 -13.87 -8.07 9.08
N VAL A 30 -14.00 -8.63 10.28
CA VAL A 30 -13.02 -9.57 10.85
C VAL A 30 -13.14 -10.93 10.17
N ASP A 31 -14.29 -11.22 9.53
CA ASP A 31 -14.58 -12.52 8.91
C ASP A 31 -14.17 -12.62 7.42
N GLU A 32 -14.01 -11.51 6.67
CA GLU A 32 -13.50 -11.53 5.27
C GLU A 32 -11.97 -11.43 5.17
N MET A 33 -11.26 -11.13 6.27
CA MET A 33 -9.80 -10.99 6.30
C MET A 33 -9.04 -12.32 6.20
N GLN A 34 -9.73 -13.45 6.22
CA GLN A 34 -9.11 -14.77 6.04
C GLN A 34 -8.65 -15.04 4.59
N ASP A 35 -9.11 -14.24 3.61
CA ASP A 35 -8.62 -14.19 2.22
C ASP A 35 -7.66 -13.00 1.98
N GLY A 36 -7.20 -12.35 3.05
CA GLY A 36 -6.61 -11.01 3.04
C GLY A 36 -5.24 -10.94 2.37
N ASN A 37 -5.21 -10.71 1.06
CA ASN A 37 -3.98 -10.46 0.30
C ASN A 37 -3.12 -9.31 0.90
N GLU A 38 -3.73 -8.39 1.67
CA GLU A 38 -2.98 -7.35 2.42
C GLU A 38 -2.01 -7.91 3.47
N ILE A 39 -2.25 -9.12 4.01
CA ILE A 39 -1.39 -9.73 5.04
C ILE A 39 -0.01 -10.11 4.51
N TYR A 40 0.20 -10.04 3.19
CA TYR A 40 1.46 -10.35 2.51
C TYR A 40 2.08 -9.11 1.84
N ASN A 41 1.57 -7.89 2.13
CA ASN A 41 2.04 -6.64 1.52
C ASN A 41 3.54 -6.35 1.73
N PHE A 42 4.26 -7.04 2.61
CA PHE A 42 5.70 -6.85 2.75
C PHE A 42 6.45 -8.18 2.78
N LEU A 43 5.86 -9.21 2.17
CA LEU A 43 6.53 -10.44 1.80
C LEU A 43 7.13 -10.25 0.40
N GLY A 44 8.45 -10.37 0.30
CA GLY A 44 9.14 -10.37 -0.98
C GLY A 44 9.22 -11.79 -1.52
N GLU A 45 8.72 -11.99 -2.73
CA GLU A 45 8.68 -13.28 -3.42
C GLU A 45 9.57 -13.23 -4.66
N LEU A 46 10.28 -14.31 -4.95
CA LEU A 46 11.02 -14.46 -6.20
C LEU A 46 10.02 -14.76 -7.32
N ILE A 47 9.90 -13.85 -8.29
CA ILE A 47 8.91 -13.96 -9.36
C ILE A 47 9.62 -13.90 -10.71
N SER A 48 9.28 -14.84 -11.59
CA SER A 48 9.59 -14.80 -13.01
C SER A 48 8.28 -14.68 -13.79
N PHE A 49 8.20 -13.71 -14.69
CA PHE A 49 7.05 -13.51 -15.56
C PHE A 49 7.32 -14.13 -16.93
N ASP A 50 6.52 -15.10 -17.35
CA ASP A 50 6.70 -15.82 -18.62
C ASP A 50 6.64 -14.89 -19.86
N ASP A 51 5.87 -13.82 -19.78
CA ASP A 51 5.74 -12.80 -20.82
C ASP A 51 6.83 -11.72 -20.77
N GLY A 52 7.76 -11.81 -19.80
CA GLY A 52 8.80 -10.84 -19.58
C GLY A 52 8.31 -9.49 -19.07
N PHE A 53 7.12 -9.42 -18.46
CA PHE A 53 6.55 -8.19 -17.90
C PHE A 53 7.54 -7.46 -16.96
N LEU A 54 8.22 -8.21 -16.10
CA LEU A 54 9.31 -7.74 -15.24
C LEU A 54 10.43 -8.79 -15.22
N PRO A 55 11.70 -8.37 -15.04
CA PRO A 55 12.81 -9.31 -14.91
C PRO A 55 12.67 -10.18 -13.67
N GLU A 56 13.20 -11.40 -13.70
CA GLU A 56 13.22 -12.29 -12.54
C GLU A 56 13.97 -11.61 -11.37
N ASP A 57 13.26 -11.39 -10.26
CA ASP A 57 13.77 -10.73 -9.06
C ASP A 57 12.82 -10.96 -7.87
N ASN A 58 13.16 -10.44 -6.70
CA ASN A 58 12.27 -10.40 -5.56
C ASN A 58 11.34 -9.19 -5.64
N TYR A 59 10.04 -9.41 -5.63
CA TYR A 59 9.01 -8.37 -5.68
C TYR A 59 8.10 -8.45 -4.46
N CYS A 60 7.65 -7.28 -3.99
CA CYS A 60 6.51 -7.20 -3.07
C CYS A 60 5.23 -7.01 -3.87
N LEU A 61 4.24 -7.84 -3.57
CA LEU A 61 2.91 -7.82 -4.17
C LEU A 61 1.95 -7.06 -3.25
N GLY A 62 1.76 -5.79 -3.57
CA GLY A 62 0.99 -4.86 -2.77
C GLY A 62 -0.50 -4.92 -3.06
N PHE A 63 -1.30 -4.91 -2.01
CA PHE A 63 -2.75 -5.00 -2.06
C PHE A 63 -3.42 -3.93 -1.19
N VAL A 64 -4.48 -3.34 -1.73
CA VAL A 64 -5.45 -2.54 -0.99
C VAL A 64 -6.85 -2.86 -1.47
N GLU A 65 -7.79 -3.08 -0.56
CA GLU A 65 -9.18 -3.35 -0.92
C GLU A 65 -9.85 -2.06 -1.42
N THR A 66 -10.33 -2.07 -2.66
CA THR A 66 -11.21 -1.04 -3.21
C THR A 66 -12.64 -1.23 -2.70
N LYS A 67 -13.48 -0.19 -2.79
CA LYS A 67 -14.92 -0.39 -2.54
C LYS A 67 -15.51 -1.42 -3.50
N THR A 68 -16.54 -2.13 -3.05
CA THR A 68 -17.38 -2.96 -3.89
C THR A 68 -18.62 -2.19 -4.34
N THR A 69 -19.13 -2.51 -5.53
CA THR A 69 -20.47 -2.10 -5.97
C THR A 69 -21.43 -3.24 -5.68
N ASN A 70 -22.51 -2.94 -4.95
CA ASN A 70 -23.54 -3.90 -4.54
C ASN A 70 -23.03 -5.12 -3.73
N GLY A 71 -21.83 -5.05 -3.17
CA GLY A 71 -21.24 -6.16 -2.39
C GLY A 71 -20.60 -7.28 -3.22
N GLU A 72 -20.72 -7.25 -4.55
CA GLU A 72 -20.31 -8.40 -5.39
C GLU A 72 -19.12 -8.08 -6.31
N LYS A 73 -19.02 -6.85 -6.81
CA LYS A 73 -17.96 -6.47 -7.76
C LYS A 73 -16.97 -5.51 -7.11
N ARG A 74 -15.72 -5.95 -6.94
CA ARG A 74 -14.61 -5.05 -6.56
C ARG A 74 -14.42 -3.99 -7.65
N ASN A 75 -14.34 -2.72 -7.23
CA ASN A 75 -14.16 -1.62 -8.15
C ASN A 75 -12.72 -1.56 -8.67
N GLN A 76 -12.54 -0.98 -9.86
CA GLN A 76 -11.20 -0.69 -10.37
C GLN A 76 -10.55 0.47 -9.62
N LEU A 77 -9.22 0.52 -9.61
CA LEU A 77 -8.47 1.71 -9.28
C LEU A 77 -8.54 2.70 -10.44
N HIS A 78 -8.86 3.94 -10.12
CA HIS A 78 -8.85 5.05 -11.06
C HIS A 78 -7.44 5.63 -11.14
N ILE A 79 -6.50 4.91 -11.76
CA ILE A 79 -5.09 5.31 -11.86
C ILE A 79 -4.91 6.69 -12.49
N GLU A 80 -5.87 7.12 -13.32
CA GLU A 80 -5.91 8.46 -13.91
C GLU A 80 -6.05 9.61 -12.89
N LYS A 81 -6.38 9.28 -11.63
CA LYS A 81 -6.46 10.25 -10.52
C LYS A 81 -5.14 10.43 -9.79
N ILE A 82 -4.13 9.60 -10.06
CA ILE A 82 -2.78 9.82 -9.55
C ILE A 82 -2.21 11.04 -10.28
N ASP A 83 -1.66 11.99 -9.53
CA ASP A 83 -1.04 13.19 -10.11
C ASP A 83 0.05 12.84 -11.12
N GLY A 84 -0.04 13.40 -12.34
CA GLY A 84 0.86 13.09 -13.44
C GLY A 84 0.49 11.82 -14.22
N CYS A 85 -0.70 11.26 -14.00
CA CYS A 85 -1.29 10.14 -14.72
C CYS A 85 -2.63 10.50 -15.38
N GLU A 86 -2.96 11.77 -15.56
CA GLU A 86 -4.27 12.23 -16.06
C GLU A 86 -4.59 11.69 -17.46
N LEU A 87 -3.56 11.38 -18.25
CA LEU A 87 -3.68 10.79 -19.59
C LEU A 87 -3.87 9.26 -19.57
N CYS A 88 -3.71 8.60 -18.42
CA CYS A 88 -3.79 7.13 -18.26
C CYS A 88 -5.24 6.59 -18.21
N VAL A 89 -6.21 7.31 -18.75
CA VAL A 89 -7.65 6.97 -18.71
C VAL A 89 -7.99 5.63 -19.37
N LYS A 90 -7.16 5.18 -20.33
CA LYS A 90 -7.30 3.89 -21.04
C LYS A 90 -6.18 2.91 -20.73
N GLU A 91 -5.25 3.30 -19.87
CA GLU A 91 -4.12 2.45 -19.50
C GLU A 91 -4.53 1.47 -18.41
N GLU A 92 -3.88 0.31 -18.42
CA GLU A 92 -4.10 -0.76 -17.43
C GLU A 92 -3.22 -0.61 -16.19
N SER A 93 -2.17 0.19 -16.28
CA SER A 93 -1.27 0.46 -15.15
C SER A 93 -0.61 1.84 -15.24
N ALA A 94 -0.06 2.29 -14.10
CA ALA A 94 0.78 3.47 -13.98
C ALA A 94 2.09 3.07 -13.29
N ALA A 95 3.21 3.34 -13.95
CA ALA A 95 4.56 3.10 -13.41
C ALA A 95 5.10 4.33 -12.66
N ASP A 96 6.19 4.12 -11.92
CA ASP A 96 6.90 5.17 -11.17
C ASP A 96 5.99 5.86 -10.14
N VAL A 97 5.25 5.06 -9.38
CA VAL A 97 4.35 5.54 -8.32
C VAL A 97 4.96 5.25 -6.95
N LEU A 98 4.97 6.25 -6.07
CA LEU A 98 5.19 6.05 -4.63
C LEU A 98 3.89 5.56 -3.98
N VAL A 99 3.82 4.28 -3.63
CA VAL A 99 2.66 3.70 -2.94
C VAL A 99 2.93 3.70 -1.43
N VAL A 100 2.10 4.41 -0.66
CA VAL A 100 2.25 4.57 0.78
C VAL A 100 1.17 3.78 1.50
N TYR A 101 1.57 2.71 2.18
CA TYR A 101 0.68 1.90 3.01
C TYR A 101 0.51 2.54 4.38
N CYS A 102 -0.74 2.62 4.82
CA CYS A 102 -1.16 3.31 6.01
C CYS A 102 -2.09 2.41 6.81
N ALA A 103 -2.03 2.47 8.13
CA ALA A 103 -2.96 1.76 9.00
C ALA A 103 -3.35 2.61 10.21
N THR A 104 -4.48 2.28 10.83
CA THR A 104 -4.85 2.87 12.11
C THR A 104 -4.01 2.21 13.21
N HIS A 105 -3.31 3.02 14.00
CA HIS A 105 -2.46 2.49 15.06
C HIS A 105 -3.31 1.74 16.11
N PRO A 106 -2.96 0.50 16.51
CA PRO A 106 -3.82 -0.33 17.34
C PRO A 106 -4.03 0.24 18.75
N SER A 107 -3.01 0.91 19.29
CA SER A 107 -3.06 1.53 20.63
C SER A 107 -3.35 3.03 20.62
N HIS A 108 -3.40 3.68 19.45
CA HIS A 108 -3.49 5.13 19.34
C HIS A 108 -4.46 5.54 18.24
N ASN A 109 -5.32 6.51 18.51
CA ASN A 109 -6.40 6.88 17.59
C ASN A 109 -5.94 7.80 16.43
N PHE A 110 -4.91 7.38 15.68
CA PHE A 110 -4.47 8.06 14.46
C PHE A 110 -4.05 7.06 13.38
N THR A 111 -4.17 7.48 12.11
CA THR A 111 -3.65 6.73 10.97
C THR A 111 -2.20 7.13 10.75
N THR A 112 -1.34 6.14 10.53
CA THR A 112 0.10 6.32 10.33
C THR A 112 0.58 5.58 9.09
N VAL A 113 1.69 6.04 8.51
CA VAL A 113 2.44 5.28 7.52
C VAL A 113 2.99 4.02 8.19
N VAL A 114 2.77 2.89 7.53
CA VAL A 114 3.28 1.56 7.87
C VAL A 114 4.55 1.27 7.08
N GLY A 115 4.56 1.65 5.82
CA GLY A 115 5.62 1.38 4.88
C GLY A 115 5.26 1.93 3.51
N TRP A 116 6.16 1.76 2.54
CA TRP A 116 5.95 2.26 1.19
C TRP A 116 6.72 1.43 0.17
N TYR A 117 6.26 1.53 -1.07
CA TYR A 117 6.95 1.03 -2.25
C TYR A 117 7.37 2.22 -3.10
N ARG A 118 8.66 2.32 -3.42
CA ARG A 118 9.15 3.23 -4.47
C ARG A 118 9.06 2.55 -5.83
N ASN A 119 9.04 3.36 -6.88
CA ASN A 119 9.08 2.92 -8.28
C ASN A 119 8.02 1.85 -8.61
N ALA A 120 6.87 1.87 -7.93
CA ALA A 120 5.88 0.82 -8.07
C ALA A 120 5.10 0.96 -9.38
N THR A 121 4.69 -0.18 -9.91
CA THR A 121 3.64 -0.27 -10.93
C THR A 121 2.31 -0.50 -10.24
N VAL A 122 1.36 0.41 -10.43
CA VAL A 122 -0.01 0.34 -9.90
C VAL A 122 -0.95 -0.07 -11.00
N PHE A 123 -1.80 -1.07 -10.76
CA PHE A 123 -2.73 -1.60 -11.74
C PHE A 123 -4.15 -1.03 -11.57
N ARG A 124 -4.85 -0.82 -12.69
CA ARG A 124 -6.28 -0.46 -12.71
C ARG A 124 -7.13 -1.58 -12.16
N HIS A 125 -6.87 -2.81 -12.60
CA HIS A 125 -7.56 -4.01 -12.15
C HIS A 125 -6.63 -4.85 -11.28
N TYR A 126 -7.23 -5.62 -10.36
CA TYR A 126 -6.49 -6.61 -9.59
C TYR A 126 -5.78 -7.59 -10.51
N GLN A 127 -4.52 -7.86 -10.22
CA GLN A 127 -3.71 -8.88 -10.86
C GLN A 127 -3.66 -10.09 -9.95
N ASN A 128 -3.73 -11.29 -10.53
CA ASN A 128 -3.56 -12.55 -9.83
C ASN A 128 -2.21 -13.12 -10.24
N ILE A 129 -1.27 -13.18 -9.31
CA ILE A 129 0.08 -13.67 -9.54
C ILE A 129 0.18 -15.08 -8.99
N GLU A 130 0.52 -16.03 -9.86
CA GLU A 130 0.80 -17.42 -9.47
C GLU A 130 2.23 -17.51 -8.92
N LEU A 131 2.35 -18.00 -7.70
CA LEU A 131 3.61 -18.11 -6.97
C LEU A 131 3.89 -19.58 -6.69
N THR A 132 5.01 -20.07 -7.23
CA THR A 132 5.44 -21.46 -7.05
C THR A 132 6.38 -21.55 -5.85
N GLN A 133 5.97 -22.31 -4.84
CA GLN A 133 6.75 -22.58 -3.65
C GLN A 133 7.84 -23.63 -3.91
N LYS A 134 8.81 -23.72 -2.99
CA LYS A 134 9.93 -24.68 -3.10
C LYS A 134 9.49 -26.14 -3.13
N ASP A 135 8.34 -26.45 -2.54
CA ASP A 135 7.75 -27.80 -2.53
C ASP A 135 6.93 -28.11 -3.79
N GLY A 136 6.88 -27.17 -4.75
CA GLY A 136 6.12 -27.28 -5.99
C GLY A 136 4.63 -26.93 -5.84
N SER A 137 4.16 -26.53 -4.66
CA SER A 137 2.82 -25.99 -4.50
C SER A 137 2.71 -24.62 -5.17
N VAL A 138 1.55 -24.35 -5.78
CA VAL A 138 1.25 -23.07 -6.41
C VAL A 138 0.14 -22.40 -5.60
N TYR A 139 0.34 -21.13 -5.24
CA TYR A 139 -0.70 -20.30 -4.66
C TYR A 139 -0.86 -19.02 -5.46
N VAL A 140 -2.06 -18.44 -5.43
CA VAL A 140 -2.37 -17.20 -6.14
C VAL A 140 -2.40 -16.07 -5.14
N GLN A 141 -1.62 -15.02 -5.38
CA GLN A 141 -1.71 -13.76 -4.64
C GLN A 141 -2.31 -12.68 -5.53
N THR A 142 -3.38 -12.04 -5.03
CA THR A 142 -3.99 -10.90 -5.69
C THR A 142 -3.29 -9.61 -5.28
N CYS A 143 -2.90 -8.77 -6.23
CA CYS A 143 -2.28 -7.46 -5.98
C CYS A 143 -2.86 -6.37 -6.86
N ASN A 144 -2.62 -5.11 -6.48
CA ASN A 144 -2.89 -3.93 -7.31
C ASN A 144 -1.72 -2.93 -7.33
N ALA A 145 -0.62 -3.26 -6.66
CA ALA A 145 0.67 -2.63 -6.83
C ALA A 145 1.78 -3.70 -6.82
N ILE A 146 2.85 -3.48 -7.58
CA ILE A 146 4.05 -4.31 -7.54
C ILE A 146 5.28 -3.40 -7.52
N ALA A 147 6.27 -3.75 -6.72
CA ALA A 147 7.57 -3.09 -6.70
C ALA A 147 8.66 -4.10 -6.35
N LYS A 148 9.89 -3.81 -6.77
CA LYS A 148 11.03 -4.61 -6.32
C LYS A 148 11.16 -4.52 -4.80
N LYS A 149 11.51 -5.63 -4.16
CA LYS A 149 11.69 -5.70 -2.70
C LYS A 149 12.71 -4.66 -2.20
N GLU A 150 13.76 -4.38 -2.96
CA GLU A 150 14.78 -3.38 -2.64
C GLU A 150 14.22 -1.94 -2.58
N ASP A 151 13.12 -1.67 -3.27
CA ASP A 151 12.43 -0.37 -3.28
C ASP A 151 11.36 -0.26 -2.18
N CYS A 152 11.15 -1.33 -1.42
CA CYS A 152 10.13 -1.42 -0.39
C CYS A 152 10.71 -1.18 1.01
N VAL A 153 10.00 -0.41 1.82
CA VAL A 153 10.31 -0.21 3.24
C VAL A 153 9.10 -0.57 4.08
N LEU A 154 9.31 -1.45 5.05
CA LEU A 154 8.39 -1.68 6.15
C LEU A 154 8.97 -1.02 7.41
N LEU A 155 8.31 0.02 7.92
CA LEU A 155 8.78 0.70 9.12
C LEU A 155 8.67 -0.21 10.34
N PRO A 156 9.59 -0.15 11.32
CA PRO A 156 9.40 -0.76 12.64
C PRO A 156 8.16 -0.22 13.34
N SER A 157 7.46 -1.04 14.13
CA SER A 157 6.27 -0.58 14.86
C SER A 157 6.56 0.61 15.78
N SER A 158 7.77 0.67 16.37
CA SER A 158 8.25 1.82 17.17
C SER A 158 8.44 3.11 16.36
N GLU A 159 8.79 3.00 15.07
CA GLU A 159 8.89 4.14 14.16
C GLU A 159 7.49 4.60 13.76
N ARG A 160 6.57 3.66 13.46
CA ARG A 160 5.16 3.94 13.14
C ARG A 160 4.41 4.66 14.27
N SER A 161 4.81 4.48 15.53
CA SER A 161 4.22 5.21 16.67
C SER A 161 4.62 6.70 16.74
N LYS A 162 5.60 7.15 15.94
CA LYS A 162 6.07 8.55 15.94
C LYS A 162 5.11 9.46 15.17
N ILE A 163 4.06 9.91 15.86
CA ILE A 163 2.98 10.74 15.30
C ILE A 163 3.46 11.97 14.51
N LEU A 164 4.52 12.65 14.95
CA LEU A 164 5.02 13.86 14.27
C LEU A 164 5.70 13.55 12.92
N LYS A 165 6.12 12.30 12.71
CA LYS A 165 6.79 11.88 11.48
C LYS A 165 5.84 11.24 10.48
N TRP A 166 4.99 10.33 10.97
CA TRP A 166 4.31 9.37 10.10
C TRP A 166 2.79 9.47 10.12
N LYS A 167 2.22 10.44 10.85
CA LYS A 167 0.77 10.65 10.85
C LYS A 167 0.26 11.00 9.46
N VAL A 168 -0.78 10.29 9.05
CA VAL A 168 -1.48 10.52 7.79
C VAL A 168 -2.82 11.22 8.08
N PRO A 169 -3.14 12.32 7.38
CA PRO A 169 -4.37 13.06 7.60
C PRO A 169 -5.59 12.25 7.15
N ARG A 170 -6.70 12.45 7.86
CA ARG A 170 -8.04 12.02 7.44
C ARG A 170 -8.93 13.25 7.33
N LYS A 171 -9.78 13.30 6.30
CA LYS A 171 -10.76 14.38 6.11
C LYS A 171 -11.74 14.38 7.29
N LYS A 172 -11.58 15.36 8.18
CA LYS A 172 -12.43 15.60 9.35
C LYS A 172 -12.33 17.09 9.71
N ASN A 173 -13.45 17.67 10.17
CA ASN A 173 -13.61 19.03 10.71
C ASN A 173 -12.31 19.88 10.72
N GLY A 174 -12.16 20.78 9.75
CA GLY A 174 -11.01 21.69 9.64
C GLY A 174 -9.84 21.19 8.79
N ILE A 175 -9.81 19.90 8.41
CA ILE A 175 -8.82 19.34 7.48
C ILE A 175 -9.51 19.02 6.14
N SER A 176 -9.08 19.70 5.07
CA SER A 176 -9.66 19.58 3.72
C SER A 176 -9.08 18.44 2.86
N TYR A 177 -7.98 17.83 3.30
CA TYR A 177 -7.26 16.76 2.59
C TYR A 177 -7.07 15.50 3.46
N GLY A 178 -6.64 14.39 2.86
CA GLY A 178 -6.45 13.12 3.55
C GLY A 178 -7.45 12.04 3.17
N PHE A 179 -7.35 10.88 3.82
CA PHE A 179 -8.28 9.77 3.61
C PHE A 179 -9.73 10.20 3.90
N GLY A 180 -10.62 9.85 2.98
CA GLY A 180 -12.07 9.90 3.17
C GLY A 180 -12.63 8.55 3.66
N ARG A 181 -13.77 8.16 3.10
CA ARG A 181 -14.42 6.85 3.38
C ARG A 181 -13.83 5.68 2.58
N ALA A 182 -12.98 5.93 1.59
CA ALA A 182 -12.35 4.88 0.80
C ALA A 182 -10.99 4.50 1.42
N ASN A 183 -10.54 3.28 1.16
CA ASN A 183 -9.20 2.83 1.52
C ASN A 183 -8.09 3.42 0.65
N VAL A 184 -8.44 4.18 -0.39
CA VAL A 184 -7.51 4.71 -1.37
C VAL A 184 -7.63 6.23 -1.37
N TRP A 185 -6.51 6.93 -1.31
CA TRP A 185 -6.44 8.38 -1.43
C TRP A 185 -5.35 8.78 -2.43
N PHE A 186 -5.77 9.46 -3.50
CA PHE A 186 -4.92 9.86 -4.62
C PHE A 186 -4.17 11.18 -4.40
N ALA A 187 -4.55 11.96 -3.38
CA ALA A 187 -3.99 13.28 -3.11
C ALA A 187 -3.95 14.24 -4.33
N SER A 188 -4.91 14.11 -5.24
CA SER A 188 -4.96 14.84 -6.52
C SER A 188 -5.19 16.35 -6.37
N GLU A 189 -5.67 16.80 -5.21
CA GLU A 189 -5.99 18.19 -4.93
C GLU A 189 -4.78 19.05 -4.51
N GLN A 190 -3.55 18.60 -4.76
CA GLN A 190 -2.33 19.28 -4.27
C GLN A 190 -2.06 20.64 -4.93
N HIS A 191 -2.48 20.85 -6.18
CA HIS A 191 -2.29 22.13 -6.88
C HIS A 191 -3.26 23.22 -6.42
N GLU A 192 -4.29 22.84 -5.65
CA GLU A 192 -5.34 23.71 -5.15
C GLU A 192 -5.29 23.88 -3.62
N ASN A 193 -4.36 23.19 -2.95
CA ASN A 193 -4.31 23.11 -1.49
C ASN A 193 -2.87 23.15 -0.97
N ASP A 194 -2.41 24.34 -0.58
CA ASP A 194 -1.06 24.58 -0.07
C ASP A 194 -0.70 23.70 1.15
N ASN A 195 -1.67 23.40 2.01
CA ASN A 195 -1.43 22.53 3.17
C ASN A 195 -1.19 21.08 2.75
N LEU A 196 -1.91 20.61 1.73
CA LEU A 196 -1.65 19.30 1.14
C LEU A 196 -0.28 19.28 0.45
N ALA A 197 0.01 20.27 -0.39
CA ALA A 197 1.30 20.36 -1.10
C ALA A 197 2.47 20.33 -0.11
N LYS A 198 2.38 21.12 0.98
CA LYS A 198 3.36 21.12 2.07
C LYS A 198 3.48 19.76 2.75
N TYR A 199 2.35 19.13 3.10
CA TYR A 199 2.36 17.80 3.72
C TYR A 199 3.01 16.74 2.82
N LEU A 200 2.66 16.72 1.53
CA LEU A 200 3.23 15.78 0.56
C LEU A 200 4.74 15.99 0.42
N LYS A 201 5.18 17.25 0.28
CA LYS A 201 6.61 17.57 0.24
C LYS A 201 7.34 17.04 1.47
N GLU A 202 6.86 17.39 2.67
CA GLU A 202 7.48 16.95 3.93
C GLU A 202 7.49 15.42 4.09
N LEU A 203 6.41 14.74 3.69
CA LEU A 203 6.35 13.28 3.73
C LEU A 203 7.33 12.64 2.75
N THR A 204 7.36 13.12 1.50
CA THR A 204 8.24 12.59 0.47
C THR A 204 9.71 12.84 0.80
N ASP A 205 10.05 14.02 1.31
CA ASP A 205 11.40 14.32 1.81
C ASP A 205 11.78 13.31 2.91
N ARG A 206 10.91 13.07 3.90
CA ARG A 206 11.14 12.06 4.95
C ARG A 206 11.31 10.64 4.42
N ILE A 207 10.54 10.24 3.40
CA ILE A 207 10.62 8.91 2.77
C ILE A 207 11.94 8.75 2.01
N ASN A 208 12.36 9.78 1.28
CA ASN A 208 13.59 9.77 0.49
C ASN A 208 14.83 9.79 1.37
N GLU A 209 14.78 10.51 2.48
CA GLU A 209 15.87 10.62 3.46
C GLU A 209 15.86 9.48 4.49
N TYR A 210 14.88 8.57 4.44
CA TYR A 210 14.77 7.49 5.42
C TYR A 210 15.95 6.52 5.30
N SER A 211 16.82 6.54 6.30
CA SER A 211 17.95 5.62 6.45
C SER A 211 17.83 4.77 7.73
N GLY A 212 16.62 4.65 8.27
CA GLY A 212 16.34 3.88 9.48
C GLY A 212 16.25 2.38 9.20
N GLU A 213 15.91 1.62 10.24
CA GLU A 213 15.72 0.17 10.14
C GLU A 213 14.57 -0.17 9.19
N ASN A 214 14.78 -1.12 8.28
CA ASN A 214 13.75 -1.64 7.39
C ASN A 214 13.38 -3.07 7.79
N TRP A 215 12.13 -3.32 8.17
CA TRP A 215 11.64 -4.65 8.56
C TRP A 215 11.24 -5.53 7.36
N ILE A 216 11.60 -5.15 6.13
CA ILE A 216 11.29 -5.94 4.93
C ILE A 216 11.77 -7.39 5.04
N ASP A 217 12.93 -7.63 5.68
CA ASP A 217 13.50 -8.97 5.90
C ASP A 217 13.19 -9.58 7.27
N ARG A 218 12.48 -8.85 8.14
CA ARG A 218 12.16 -9.32 9.49
C ARG A 218 10.90 -10.19 9.48
N MET A 219 11.02 -11.43 9.94
CA MET A 219 9.91 -12.41 9.89
C MET A 219 9.02 -12.43 11.15
N GLU A 220 9.55 -12.03 12.31
CA GLU A 220 8.84 -11.93 13.60
C GLU A 220 9.53 -11.01 14.63
#